data_AF-A0A813K5E9-F1
#
_entry.id   AF-A0A813K5E9-F1
#
_cell.length_a   1.000
_cell.length_b   1.000
_cell.length_c   1.000
_cell.angle_alpha   90.00
_cell.angle_beta   90.00
_cell.angle_gamma   90.00
#
_symmetry.space_group_name_H-M   'P 1'
#
loop_
_entity.id
_entity.type
_entity.pdbx_description
1 polymer ?
#
loop_
_entity_poly.entity_id
_entity_poly.type
_entity_poly.pdbx_seq_one_letter_code
_entity_poly.pdbx_strand_id
1 'polypeptide(L)'
;ALEAEVLSSRALAVEEVPQMPAAALCLGGLGEQTVAKFKEAVRNRVRIQMVVVRLPEQETDILITLNDPVSIDPESSSSIAPVLHEGAEVAFARLVRSFRVVDWGLFGAS
;
A
#
# COMPACT_ATOMS: atom_id res chain seq x y z
N ALA A 1 17.69 -14.79 -3.71
CA ALA A 1 16.40 -14.64 -4.39
C ALA A 1 15.65 -13.50 -3.72
N LEU A 2 15.02 -12.62 -4.49
CA LEU A 2 13.97 -11.75 -3.96
C LEU A 2 12.79 -12.67 -3.69
N GLU A 3 12.53 -12.96 -2.41
CA GLU A 3 11.35 -13.72 -2.00
C GLU A 3 10.24 -12.70 -1.76
N ALA A 4 9.17 -12.82 -2.54
CA ALA A 4 7.96 -12.02 -2.42
C ALA A 4 6.77 -12.97 -2.33
N GLU A 5 5.88 -12.70 -1.40
CA GLU A 5 4.70 -13.51 -1.13
C GLU A 5 3.46 -12.62 -1.00
N VAL A 6 2.35 -13.04 -1.62
CA VAL A 6 1.04 -12.42 -1.39
C VAL A 6 0.39 -13.16 -0.22
N LEU A 7 0.19 -12.45 0.88
CA LEU A 7 -0.44 -13.00 2.08
C LEU A 7 -1.97 -12.98 1.99
N SER A 8 -2.53 -11.92 1.39
CA SER A 8 -3.97 -11.81 1.16
C SER A 8 -4.30 -10.87 0.02
N SER A 9 -5.46 -11.10 -0.61
CA SER A 9 -6.09 -10.16 -1.53
C SER A 9 -7.61 -10.30 -1.45
N ARG A 10 -8.34 -9.18 -1.49
CA ARG A 10 -9.81 -9.17 -1.45
C ARG A 10 -10.39 -7.89 -2.02
N ALA A 11 -11.67 -7.93 -2.39
CA ALA A 11 -12.45 -6.72 -2.60
C ALA A 11 -12.62 -5.94 -1.27
N LEU A 12 -12.61 -4.63 -1.36
CA LEU A 12 -12.92 -3.73 -0.25
C LEU A 12 -14.41 -3.42 -0.22
N ALA A 13 -14.98 -3.35 0.97
CA ALA A 13 -16.35 -2.91 1.17
C ALA A 13 -16.48 -1.38 1.07
N VAL A 14 -17.69 -0.88 0.81
CA VAL A 14 -17.94 0.56 0.62
C VAL A 14 -17.55 1.36 1.87
N GLU A 15 -17.72 0.80 3.06
CA GLU A 15 -17.39 1.43 4.34
C GLU A 15 -15.88 1.63 4.53
N GLU A 16 -15.06 0.83 3.84
CA GLU A 16 -13.59 0.91 3.86
C GLU A 16 -13.07 1.98 2.89
N VAL A 17 -13.80 2.26 1.81
CA VAL A 17 -13.48 3.26 0.77
C VAL A 17 -14.64 4.22 0.51
N PRO A 18 -15.18 4.90 1.55
CA PRO A 18 -16.46 5.60 1.47
C PRO A 18 -16.45 6.84 0.57
N GLN A 19 -15.27 7.27 0.11
CA GLN A 19 -15.08 8.44 -0.74
C GLN A 19 -14.91 8.09 -2.22
N MET A 20 -14.84 6.79 -2.56
CA MET A 20 -14.73 6.35 -3.94
C MET A 20 -16.12 6.26 -4.59
N PRO A 21 -16.23 6.57 -5.89
CA PRO A 21 -17.50 6.45 -6.59
C PRO A 21 -17.95 4.98 -6.63
N ALA A 22 -19.26 4.74 -6.66
CA ALA A 22 -19.82 3.39 -6.65
C ALA A 22 -19.37 2.52 -7.85
N ALA A 23 -18.97 3.15 -8.97
CA ALA A 23 -18.43 2.48 -10.14
C ALA A 23 -16.95 2.05 -9.98
N ALA A 24 -16.25 2.53 -8.95
CA ALA A 24 -14.86 2.17 -8.72
C ALA A 24 -14.73 0.72 -8.20
N LEU A 25 -13.76 -0.02 -8.75
CA LEU A 25 -13.37 -1.32 -8.21
C LEU A 25 -12.22 -1.12 -7.23
N CYS A 26 -12.42 -1.48 -5.97
CA CYS A 26 -11.40 -1.36 -4.93
C CYS A 26 -10.95 -2.74 -4.43
N LEU A 27 -9.65 -3.01 -4.52
CA LEU A 27 -9.02 -4.26 -4.08
C LEU A 27 -7.95 -3.96 -3.03
N GLY A 28 -8.03 -4.63 -1.88
CA GLY A 28 -7.00 -4.60 -0.84
C GLY A 28 -6.09 -5.81 -0.95
N GLY A 29 -4.82 -5.63 -0.61
CA GLY A 29 -3.84 -6.70 -0.58
C GLY A 29 -2.80 -6.49 0.51
N LEU A 30 -2.27 -7.62 0.99
CA LEU A 30 -1.13 -7.66 1.90
C LEU A 30 -0.07 -8.56 1.30
N GLY A 31 1.15 -8.04 1.16
CA GLY A 31 2.29 -8.82 0.71
C GLY A 31 3.46 -8.68 1.67
N GLU A 32 4.42 -9.59 1.55
CA GLU A 32 5.72 -9.45 2.18
C GLU A 32 6.83 -9.63 1.15
N GLN A 33 7.90 -8.88 1.31
CA GLN A 33 9.07 -8.96 0.46
C GLN A 33 10.34 -8.96 1.30
N THR A 34 11.29 -9.78 0.90
CA THR A 34 12.65 -9.76 1.42
C THR A 34 13.55 -8.96 0.47
N VAL A 35 14.02 -7.80 0.92
CA VAL A 35 14.78 -6.84 0.10
C VAL A 35 16.16 -6.59 0.71
N ALA A 36 17.20 -6.73 -0.11
CA ALA A 36 18.56 -6.26 0.20
C ALA A 36 18.84 -4.97 -0.57
N LYS A 37 19.28 -3.92 0.13
CA LYS A 37 19.71 -2.68 -0.53
C LYS A 37 21.09 -2.91 -1.17
N PHE A 38 21.33 -2.38 -2.37
CA PHE A 38 22.66 -2.35 -3.02
C PHE A 38 23.46 -3.67 -3.14
N LYS A 39 22.80 -4.84 -3.22
CA LYS A 39 23.44 -6.18 -3.22
C LYS A 39 24.18 -6.52 -1.92
N GLU A 40 23.88 -5.84 -0.81
CA GLU A 40 24.37 -6.22 0.50
C GLU A 40 23.88 -7.65 0.84
N ALA A 41 24.66 -8.42 1.61
CA ALA A 41 24.24 -9.74 2.08
C ALA A 41 23.04 -9.66 3.04
N VAL A 42 22.81 -8.45 3.57
CA VAL A 42 21.85 -8.09 4.59
C VAL A 42 20.46 -7.91 3.98
N ARG A 43 19.48 -8.66 4.50
CA ARG A 43 18.11 -8.71 3.96
C ARG A 43 17.12 -8.17 4.98
N ASN A 44 16.33 -7.19 4.58
CA ASN A 44 15.21 -6.69 5.38
C ASN A 44 13.92 -7.32 4.91
N ARG A 45 13.05 -7.69 5.84
CA ARG A 45 11.70 -8.15 5.54
C ARG A 45 10.75 -6.98 5.70
N VAL A 46 10.01 -6.68 4.64
CA VAL A 46 9.07 -5.57 4.58
C VAL A 46 7.69 -6.14 4.24
N ARG A 47 6.71 -5.77 5.04
CA ARG A 47 5.31 -6.00 4.75
C ARG A 47 4.77 -4.82 3.97
N ILE A 48 3.99 -5.09 2.94
CA ILE A 48 3.45 -4.08 2.05
C ILE A 48 1.93 -4.19 2.12
N GLN A 49 1.31 -3.17 2.68
CA GLN A 49 -0.13 -2.97 2.61
C GLN A 49 -0.44 -2.28 1.28
N MET A 50 -1.45 -2.75 0.55
CA MET A 50 -1.75 -2.28 -0.80
C MET A 50 -3.26 -2.08 -1.00
N VAL A 51 -3.64 -1.01 -1.70
CA VAL A 51 -4.98 -0.83 -2.27
C VAL A 51 -4.86 -0.42 -3.73
N VAL A 52 -5.62 -1.09 -4.59
CA VAL A 52 -5.84 -0.69 -5.97
C VAL A 52 -7.25 -0.14 -6.07
N VAL A 53 -7.39 1.10 -6.53
CA VAL A 53 -8.67 1.71 -6.91
C VAL A 53 -8.67 1.85 -8.44
N ARG A 54 -9.59 1.16 -9.11
CA ARG A 54 -9.80 1.30 -10.55
C ARG A 54 -10.95 2.24 -10.81
N LEU A 55 -10.70 3.27 -11.60
CA LEU A 55 -11.66 4.30 -12.01
C LEU A 55 -11.96 4.09 -13.50
N PRO A 56 -12.97 3.26 -13.84
CA PRO A 56 -13.21 2.86 -15.23
C PRO A 56 -13.58 4.04 -16.15
N GLU A 57 -14.31 5.02 -15.64
CA GLU A 57 -14.69 6.23 -16.41
C GLU A 57 -13.49 7.12 -16.73
N GLN A 58 -12.45 7.08 -15.89
CA GLN A 58 -11.21 7.85 -16.05
C GLN A 58 -10.08 7.01 -16.65
N GLU A 59 -10.34 5.74 -16.99
CA GLU A 59 -9.34 4.76 -17.45
C GLU A 59 -8.06 4.74 -16.60
N THR A 60 -8.21 4.96 -15.29
CA THR A 60 -7.09 5.18 -14.37
C THR A 60 -7.09 4.18 -13.22
N ASP A 61 -5.92 3.61 -12.93
CA ASP A 61 -5.66 2.80 -11.75
C ASP A 61 -4.82 3.59 -10.74
N ILE A 62 -5.31 3.69 -9.51
CA ILE A 62 -4.59 4.30 -8.39
C ILE A 62 -4.08 3.16 -7.50
N LEU A 63 -2.76 3.05 -7.37
CA LEU A 63 -2.10 2.13 -6.44
C LEU A 63 -1.59 2.89 -5.21
N ILE A 64 -2.13 2.53 -4.05
CA ILE A 64 -1.71 3.07 -2.75
C ILE A 64 -0.94 1.97 -2.02
N THR A 65 0.27 2.27 -1.55
CA THR A 65 1.10 1.32 -0.79
C THR A 65 1.64 1.91 0.49
N LEU A 66 1.68 1.13 1.55
CA LEU A 66 2.44 1.43 2.76
C LEU A 66 3.43 0.30 3.04
N ASN A 67 4.71 0.68 3.15
CA ASN A 67 5.80 -0.23 3.46
C ASN A 67 6.04 -0.22 4.97
N ASP A 68 5.86 -1.38 5.59
CA ASP A 68 5.99 -1.65 7.02
C ASP A 68 7.18 -2.59 7.27
N PRO A 69 8.30 -2.10 7.83
CA PRO A 69 9.43 -2.97 8.14
C PRO A 69 9.06 -4.01 9.21
N VAL A 70 9.14 -5.30 8.87
CA VAL A 70 8.86 -6.42 9.80
C VAL A 70 10.12 -6.83 10.54
N SER A 71 11.26 -6.88 9.85
CA SER A 71 12.56 -7.11 10.46
C SER A 71 13.62 -6.37 9.67
N ILE A 72 14.33 -5.50 10.37
CA ILE A 72 15.49 -4.78 9.84
C ILE A 72 16.71 -5.39 10.51
N ASP A 73 17.66 -5.83 9.69
CA ASP A 73 18.91 -6.34 10.21
C ASP A 73 19.70 -5.18 10.89
N PRO A 74 20.31 -5.38 12.07
CA PRO A 74 21.07 -4.34 12.76
C PRO A 74 22.21 -3.74 11.92
N GLU A 75 22.80 -4.52 11.01
CA GLU A 75 23.88 -4.09 10.10
C GLU A 75 23.34 -3.43 8.82
N SER A 76 22.02 -3.41 8.64
CA SER A 76 21.36 -2.74 7.53
C SER A 76 21.53 -1.23 7.64
N SER A 77 21.77 -0.58 6.48
CA SER A 77 21.71 0.88 6.37
C SER A 77 20.35 1.50 6.74
N SER A 78 19.32 0.67 6.97
CA SER A 78 17.99 1.05 7.44
C SER A 78 17.75 0.81 8.93
N SER A 79 18.77 0.48 9.73
CA SER A 79 18.64 0.15 11.17
C SER A 79 17.99 1.26 12.03
N ILE A 80 17.94 2.50 11.55
CA ILE A 80 17.33 3.66 12.21
C ILE A 80 15.92 3.98 11.67
N ALA A 81 15.32 3.08 10.86
CA ALA A 81 13.99 3.35 10.33
C ALA A 81 12.95 3.48 11.48
N PRO A 82 12.12 4.53 11.47
CA PRO A 82 11.15 4.75 12.54
C PRO A 82 10.13 3.63 12.56
N VAL A 83 9.91 3.06 13.74
CA VAL A 83 8.77 2.17 14.00
C VAL A 83 7.53 3.05 14.06
N LEU A 84 6.50 2.72 13.27
CA LEU A 84 5.24 3.47 13.29
C LEU A 84 4.62 3.41 14.70
N HIS A 85 4.29 4.57 15.27
CA HIS A 85 3.69 4.69 16.61
C HIS A 85 2.28 4.09 16.70
N GLU A 86 1.56 4.06 15.57
CA GLU A 86 0.33 3.28 15.36
C GLU A 86 0.65 2.06 14.50
N GLY A 87 0.02 0.91 14.75
CA GLY A 87 0.22 -0.27 13.90
C GLY A 87 -0.04 0.06 12.42
N ALA A 88 0.87 -0.34 11.54
CA ALA A 88 0.88 0.01 10.12
C ALA A 88 -0.47 -0.24 9.41
N GLU A 89 -1.16 -1.32 9.78
CA GLU A 89 -2.50 -1.66 9.29
C GLU A 89 -3.56 -0.61 9.64
N VAL A 90 -3.57 -0.13 10.89
CA VAL A 90 -4.53 0.88 11.36
C VAL A 90 -4.27 2.22 10.67
N ALA A 91 -3.01 2.62 10.55
CA ALA A 91 -2.62 3.84 9.84
C ALA A 91 -3.02 3.76 8.36
N PHE A 92 -2.78 2.63 7.71
CA PHE A 92 -3.15 2.43 6.31
C PHE A 92 -4.67 2.42 6.10
N ALA A 93 -5.44 1.74 6.95
CA ALA A 93 -6.89 1.73 6.88
C ALA A 93 -7.49 3.13 7.03
N ARG A 94 -6.95 3.96 7.94
CA ARG A 94 -7.36 5.37 8.08
C ARG A 94 -7.05 6.19 6.83
N LEU A 95 -5.87 6.02 6.26
CA LEU A 95 -5.47 6.69 5.01
C LEU A 95 -6.45 6.33 3.89
N VAL A 96 -6.67 5.04 3.64
CA VAL A 96 -7.58 4.55 2.58
C VAL A 96 -8.99 5.09 2.77
N ARG A 97 -9.52 5.07 4.00
CA ARG A 97 -10.86 5.58 4.31
C ARG A 97 -11.01 7.09 4.07
N SER A 98 -9.91 7.84 4.21
CA SER A 98 -9.88 9.30 4.03
C SER A 98 -9.51 9.75 2.62
N PHE A 99 -8.98 8.83 1.79
CA PHE A 99 -8.52 9.13 0.44
C PHE A 99 -9.70 9.53 -0.43
N ARG A 100 -9.64 10.71 -1.04
CA ARG A 100 -10.68 11.23 -1.94
C ARG A 100 -10.04 12.01 -3.07
N VAL A 101 -10.66 11.93 -4.24
CA VAL A 101 -10.37 12.87 -5.33
C VAL A 101 -11.11 14.18 -5.02
N VAL A 102 -10.36 15.27 -4.87
CA VAL A 102 -10.92 16.59 -4.57
C VAL A 102 -11.38 17.30 -5.85
N ASP A 103 -10.60 17.15 -6.93
CA ASP A 103 -10.88 17.71 -8.24
C ASP A 103 -10.75 16.62 -9.30
N TRP A 104 -11.89 16.25 -9.91
CA TRP A 104 -11.96 15.23 -10.94
C TRP A 104 -11.45 15.72 -12.31
N GLY A 105 -11.28 17.03 -12.50
CA GLY A 105 -10.62 17.60 -13.67
C GLY A 105 -9.16 17.16 -13.81
N LEU A 106 -8.57 16.61 -12.74
CA LEU A 106 -7.23 16.01 -12.74
C LEU A 106 -7.06 14.92 -13.81
N PHE A 107 -8.12 14.16 -14.10
CA PHE A 107 -8.06 13.04 -15.05
C PHE A 107 -8.25 13.47 -16.51
N GLY A 108 -8.27 14.78 -16.77
CA GLY A 108 -8.62 15.35 -18.07
C GLY A 108 -10.13 15.50 -18.20
N ALA A 109 -10.59 16.73 -18.38
CA ALA A 109 -11.98 17.00 -18.70
C ALA A 109 -12.34 16.34 -20.05
N SER A 110 -13.48 15.66 -20.10
CA SER A 110 -14.25 15.51 -21.35
C SER A 110 -14.81 16.86 -21.77
#